data_AF-A0A4W6EKK4-F1
#
_entry.id   AF-A0A4W6EKK4-F1
#
_cell.length_a   1.000
_cell.length_b   1.000
_cell.length_c   1.000
_cell.angle_alpha   90.00
_cell.angle_beta   90.00
_cell.angle_gamma   90.00
#
_symmetry.space_group_name_H-M   'P 1'
#
loop_
_entity.id
_entity.type
_entity.pdbx_description
1 polymer ?
#
loop_
_entity_poly.entity_id
_entity_poly.type
_entity_poly.pdbx_seq_one_letter_code
_entity_poly.pdbx_strand_id
1 'polypeptide(L)'
;STDKISKIETFQVASGAARIRGETLGLIGLGRVGQAVALRAKAFGFNVIFYDPYLADGVERSWDYKGTCSSTPDCVSLHCSLNEHNHHLIKTSPSNRRQGAFLVNTARGGLVDEKALAQALKEGRIRGAALDVHETEPFSFSQGPLKDAPNLICTPHAAWYSEQASLEMREEAAREIRRAVTGRIPDSLKNCVNKEFLTQNNHWAGVDPATVHPELNGAYRYPTGVVSLPAGGLPPPVEGIVPSAVPITHTLPPAVTHPPHAPSPGQNTVKPPEGDREQHPNDQL
;
A
#
# COMPACT_ATOMS: atom_id res chain seq x y z
N SER A 1 43.20 -0.88 25.32
CA SER A 1 42.15 -1.69 26.00
C SER A 1 40.75 -1.31 25.53
N THR A 2 40.49 -0.02 25.26
CA THR A 2 39.25 0.54 24.71
C THR A 2 38.83 0.02 23.32
N ASP A 3 39.78 -0.33 22.43
CA ASP A 3 39.47 -0.88 21.09
C ASP A 3 38.91 -2.32 21.08
N LYS A 4 39.11 -3.09 22.15
CA LYS A 4 38.55 -4.45 22.25
C LYS A 4 37.09 -4.42 22.70
N ILE A 5 36.71 -3.45 23.52
CA ILE A 5 35.33 -3.33 24.03
C ILE A 5 34.39 -2.82 22.92
N SER A 6 34.82 -1.83 22.13
CA SER A 6 34.00 -1.30 21.01
C SER A 6 33.72 -2.34 19.91
N LYS A 7 34.69 -3.21 19.61
CA LYS A 7 34.51 -4.29 18.62
C LYS A 7 33.52 -5.35 19.11
N ILE A 8 33.60 -5.77 20.37
CA ILE A 8 32.72 -6.81 20.94
C ILE A 8 31.26 -6.34 20.97
N GLU A 9 31.00 -5.08 21.36
CA GLU A 9 29.65 -4.50 21.34
C GLU A 9 29.07 -4.43 19.93
N THR A 10 29.88 -4.03 18.94
CA THR A 10 29.44 -3.97 17.54
C THR A 10 29.04 -5.35 16.99
N PHE A 11 29.78 -6.40 17.33
CA PHE A 11 29.47 -7.78 16.89
C PHE A 11 28.20 -8.34 17.55
N GLN A 12 27.93 -8.01 18.81
CA GLN A 12 26.69 -8.43 19.49
C GLN A 12 25.46 -7.77 18.89
N VAL A 13 25.53 -6.47 18.57
CA VAL A 13 24.40 -5.72 17.97
C VAL A 13 24.13 -6.15 16.52
N ALA A 14 25.16 -6.49 15.75
CA ALA A 14 25.02 -6.95 14.37
C ALA A 14 24.71 -8.46 14.24
N SER A 15 24.65 -9.19 15.35
CA SER A 15 24.34 -10.62 15.36
C SER A 15 22.95 -10.87 14.77
N GLY A 16 22.88 -11.68 13.71
CA GLY A 16 21.64 -11.96 12.97
C GLY A 16 21.51 -11.22 11.63
N ALA A 17 22.35 -10.22 11.36
CA ALA A 17 22.47 -9.62 10.03
C ALA A 17 23.11 -10.61 9.04
N ALA A 18 22.61 -10.65 7.81
CA ALA A 18 23.06 -11.58 6.77
C ALA A 18 23.59 -10.84 5.54
N ARG A 19 24.54 -11.47 4.84
CA ARG A 19 24.95 -11.03 3.50
C ARG A 19 23.81 -11.35 2.52
N ILE A 20 23.42 -10.38 1.70
CA ILE A 20 22.33 -10.53 0.72
C ILE A 20 22.77 -11.28 -0.54
N ARG A 21 23.97 -10.97 -1.06
CA ARG A 21 24.44 -11.56 -2.33
C ARG A 21 24.53 -13.09 -2.21
N GLY A 22 23.83 -13.79 -3.10
CA GLY A 22 23.76 -15.25 -3.13
C GLY A 22 22.52 -15.84 -2.44
N GLU A 23 21.80 -15.04 -1.64
CA GLU A 23 20.53 -15.45 -1.06
C GLU A 23 19.43 -15.54 -2.13
N THR A 24 18.44 -16.38 -1.87
CA THR A 24 17.32 -16.64 -2.78
C THR A 24 16.05 -15.93 -2.30
N LEU A 25 15.50 -15.06 -3.15
CA LEU A 25 14.23 -14.38 -2.91
C LEU A 25 13.11 -15.09 -3.68
N GLY A 26 12.17 -15.67 -2.94
CA GLY A 26 10.97 -16.30 -3.48
C GLY A 26 9.79 -15.34 -3.52
N LEU A 27 9.25 -15.07 -4.71
CA LEU A 27 8.07 -14.23 -4.89
C LEU A 27 6.83 -15.09 -5.10
N ILE A 28 5.77 -14.87 -4.34
CA ILE A 28 4.48 -15.50 -4.57
C ILE A 28 3.57 -14.48 -5.25
N GLY A 29 3.29 -14.70 -6.54
CA GLY A 29 2.67 -13.74 -7.45
C GLY A 29 3.71 -12.90 -8.21
N LEU A 30 3.74 -13.02 -9.54
CA LEU A 30 4.62 -12.27 -10.43
C LEU A 30 3.82 -11.31 -11.33
N GLY A 31 2.85 -10.62 -10.72
CA GLY A 31 2.14 -9.50 -11.32
C GLY A 31 2.98 -8.21 -11.31
N ARG A 32 2.32 -7.06 -11.44
CA ARG A 32 2.96 -5.73 -11.54
C ARG A 32 3.98 -5.45 -10.43
N VAL A 33 3.59 -5.68 -9.17
CA VAL A 33 4.45 -5.45 -7.99
C VAL A 33 5.56 -6.49 -7.90
N GLY A 34 5.23 -7.78 -8.08
CA GLY A 34 6.23 -8.85 -8.04
C GLY A 34 7.35 -8.66 -9.08
N GLN A 35 7.01 -8.24 -10.31
CA GLN A 35 8.01 -7.91 -11.34
C GLN A 35 8.87 -6.71 -10.94
N ALA A 36 8.27 -5.65 -10.41
CA ALA A 36 8.99 -4.46 -9.95
C ALA A 36 9.98 -4.78 -8.81
N VAL A 37 9.60 -5.68 -7.90
CA VAL A 37 10.46 -6.21 -6.83
C VAL A 37 11.57 -7.08 -7.40
N ALA A 38 11.25 -8.02 -8.29
CA ALA A 38 12.25 -8.89 -8.94
C ALA A 38 13.37 -8.09 -9.63
N LEU A 39 13.00 -7.03 -10.36
CA LEU A 39 13.96 -6.16 -11.04
C LEU A 39 14.90 -5.45 -10.04
N ARG A 40 14.36 -4.92 -8.94
CA ARG A 40 15.15 -4.23 -7.91
C ARG A 40 16.03 -5.19 -7.13
N ALA A 41 15.50 -6.36 -6.75
CA ALA A 41 16.22 -7.36 -5.96
C ALA A 41 17.46 -7.90 -6.66
N LYS A 42 17.43 -8.03 -8.00
CA LYS A 42 18.59 -8.46 -8.79
C LYS A 42 19.81 -7.56 -8.61
N ALA A 43 19.61 -6.25 -8.43
CA ALA A 43 20.71 -5.30 -8.21
C ALA A 43 21.47 -5.55 -6.90
N PHE A 44 20.79 -6.12 -5.88
CA PHE A 44 21.40 -6.50 -4.60
C PHE A 44 22.10 -7.88 -4.65
N GLY A 45 22.00 -8.60 -5.77
CA GLY A 45 22.59 -9.93 -5.93
C GLY A 45 21.74 -11.08 -5.41
N PHE A 46 20.42 -10.88 -5.26
CA PHE A 46 19.48 -11.97 -4.98
C PHE A 46 19.34 -12.90 -6.18
N ASN A 47 19.25 -14.20 -5.92
CA ASN A 47 18.67 -15.15 -6.85
C ASN A 47 17.13 -15.09 -6.74
N VAL A 48 16.46 -14.47 -7.70
CA VAL A 48 14.99 -14.32 -7.65
C VAL A 48 14.32 -15.54 -8.28
N ILE A 49 13.41 -16.17 -7.55
CA ILE A 49 12.53 -17.25 -8.02
C ILE A 49 11.08 -16.87 -7.72
N PHE A 50 10.10 -17.45 -8.41
CA PHE A 50 8.71 -17.05 -8.20
C PHE A 50 7.70 -18.17 -8.46
N TYR A 51 6.53 -18.04 -7.85
CA TYR A 51 5.38 -18.91 -8.07
C TYR A 51 4.19 -18.06 -8.48
N ASP A 52 3.64 -18.31 -9.67
CA ASP A 52 2.38 -17.72 -10.13
C ASP A 52 1.64 -18.73 -11.02
N PRO A 53 0.57 -19.39 -10.51
CA PRO A 53 -0.13 -20.44 -11.25
C PRO A 53 -1.01 -19.89 -12.38
N TYR A 54 -1.15 -18.57 -12.50
CA TYR A 54 -1.98 -17.93 -13.51
C TYR A 54 -1.18 -17.34 -14.68
N LEU A 55 0.16 -17.44 -14.64
CA LEU A 55 1.02 -17.09 -15.77
C LEU A 55 1.25 -18.31 -16.66
N ALA A 56 1.37 -18.06 -17.97
CA ALA A 56 1.66 -19.12 -18.94
C ALA A 56 3.06 -19.72 -18.73
N ASP A 57 3.19 -21.01 -19.05
CA ASP A 57 4.47 -21.72 -19.05
C ASP A 57 5.50 -21.00 -19.94
N GLY A 58 6.75 -20.89 -19.47
CA GLY A 58 7.85 -20.23 -20.19
C GLY A 58 8.27 -18.88 -19.60
N VAL A 59 7.54 -18.32 -18.64
CA VAL A 59 8.10 -17.30 -17.73
C VAL A 59 8.93 -18.08 -16.70
N GLU A 60 10.20 -18.35 -17.00
CA GLU A 60 11.01 -19.26 -16.19
C GLU A 60 11.40 -18.66 -14.83
N ARG A 61 10.92 -19.31 -13.77
CA ARG A 61 11.61 -19.76 -12.52
C ARG A 61 10.53 -20.19 -11.52
N SER A 62 9.76 -21.22 -11.89
CA SER A 62 8.67 -21.78 -11.09
C SER A 62 9.20 -22.39 -9.81
N TRP A 63 9.14 -21.61 -8.74
CA TRP A 63 9.21 -22.06 -7.37
C TRP A 63 7.98 -22.91 -7.08
N ASP A 64 8.10 -24.24 -6.96
CA ASP A 64 6.98 -25.02 -6.45
C ASP A 64 6.92 -24.90 -4.92
N TYR A 65 6.15 -23.91 -4.46
CA TYR A 65 5.87 -23.71 -3.05
C TYR A 65 5.22 -24.95 -2.38
N LYS A 66 4.62 -25.87 -3.15
CA LYS A 66 4.00 -27.11 -2.63
C LYS A 66 5.00 -28.25 -2.41
N GLY A 67 6.28 -28.07 -2.74
CA GLY A 67 7.36 -28.90 -2.19
C GLY A 67 8.02 -29.92 -3.13
N THR A 68 7.94 -29.76 -4.46
CA THR A 68 8.71 -30.63 -5.38
C THR A 68 10.03 -30.03 -5.89
N CYS A 69 10.31 -28.75 -5.65
CA CYS A 69 11.51 -28.09 -6.15
C CYS A 69 12.63 -27.93 -5.10
N SER A 70 13.88 -28.14 -5.52
CA SER A 70 15.05 -28.32 -4.64
C SER A 70 15.67 -27.04 -4.06
N SER A 71 15.43 -25.86 -4.62
CA SER A 71 15.83 -24.62 -3.93
C SER A 71 14.92 -24.43 -2.71
N THR A 72 15.26 -23.66 -1.70
CA THR A 72 14.29 -23.12 -0.74
C THR A 72 14.63 -21.64 -0.56
N PRO A 73 13.68 -20.72 -0.72
CA PRO A 73 13.98 -19.30 -0.63
C PRO A 73 14.36 -18.95 0.81
N ASP A 74 15.36 -18.10 0.93
CA ASP A 74 15.82 -17.51 2.18
C ASP A 74 14.91 -16.40 2.65
N CYS A 75 14.24 -15.74 1.70
CA CYS A 75 13.21 -14.74 1.95
C CYS A 75 12.01 -15.02 1.03
N VAL A 76 10.81 -15.04 1.60
CA VAL A 76 9.55 -15.15 0.86
C VAL A 76 8.82 -13.82 0.91
N SER A 77 8.42 -13.30 -0.24
CA SER A 77 7.62 -12.07 -0.35
C SER A 77 6.30 -12.34 -1.09
N LEU A 78 5.19 -11.90 -0.50
CA LEU A 78 3.85 -12.09 -1.05
C LEU A 78 3.43 -10.88 -1.91
N HIS A 79 3.04 -11.15 -3.16
CA HIS A 79 2.58 -10.18 -4.14
C HIS A 79 1.38 -10.66 -4.96
N CYS A 80 0.71 -11.72 -4.53
CA CYS A 80 -0.53 -12.22 -5.13
C CYS A 80 -1.75 -11.52 -4.54
N SER A 81 -2.85 -11.45 -5.32
CA SER A 81 -4.14 -11.00 -4.80
C SER A 81 -4.75 -12.07 -3.89
N LEU A 82 -5.53 -11.64 -2.89
CA LEU A 82 -6.36 -12.55 -2.09
C LEU A 82 -7.57 -13.00 -2.92
N ASN A 83 -7.83 -14.30 -2.95
CA ASN A 83 -8.98 -14.95 -3.59
C ASN A 83 -9.43 -16.16 -2.75
N GLU A 84 -10.52 -16.79 -3.17
CA GLU A 84 -11.14 -17.92 -2.46
C GLU A 84 -10.20 -19.14 -2.28
N HIS A 85 -9.22 -19.30 -3.17
CA HIS A 85 -8.33 -20.47 -3.19
C HIS A 85 -7.02 -20.26 -2.42
N ASN A 86 -6.66 -19.02 -2.07
CA ASN A 86 -5.39 -18.71 -1.41
C ASN A 86 -5.54 -18.02 -0.03
N HIS A 87 -6.74 -18.07 0.55
CA HIS A 87 -6.95 -17.69 1.93
C HIS A 87 -6.09 -18.54 2.88
N HIS A 88 -5.34 -17.84 3.74
CA HIS A 88 -4.24 -18.36 4.57
C HIS A 88 -3.30 -19.27 3.74
N LEU A 89 -2.83 -18.80 2.59
CA LEU A 89 -1.80 -19.51 1.81
C LEU A 89 -0.60 -19.91 2.68
N ILE A 90 -0.25 -19.07 3.65
CA ILE A 90 0.75 -19.32 4.67
C ILE A 90 0.05 -19.81 5.95
N LYS A 91 -0.39 -21.08 5.94
CA LYS A 91 -1.17 -21.75 7.02
C LYS A 91 -0.33 -22.43 8.08
N THR A 92 0.69 -23.17 7.67
CA THR A 92 1.47 -24.04 8.55
C THR A 92 2.90 -23.55 8.62
N SER A 93 3.53 -23.85 9.76
CA SER A 93 4.98 -23.94 9.83
C SER A 93 5.45 -24.76 8.65
N PRO A 94 6.13 -24.16 7.68
CA PRO A 94 6.49 -24.89 6.49
C PRO A 94 7.62 -25.84 6.88
N SER A 95 7.31 -27.11 7.10
CA SER A 95 8.30 -28.18 7.02
C SER A 95 9.10 -28.13 5.70
N ASN A 96 8.54 -27.43 4.68
CA ASN A 96 9.09 -27.26 3.34
C ASN A 96 9.76 -25.89 3.11
N ARG A 97 9.93 -25.02 4.12
CA ARG A 97 10.79 -23.81 3.97
C ARG A 97 12.07 -24.02 4.74
N ARG A 98 13.11 -23.34 4.27
CA ARG A 98 14.40 -23.30 4.94
C ARG A 98 14.19 -22.81 6.39
N GLN A 99 14.75 -23.54 7.34
CA GLN A 99 14.82 -23.08 8.73
C GLN A 99 15.49 -21.70 8.77
N GLY A 100 14.84 -20.73 9.41
CA GLY A 100 15.36 -19.36 9.55
C GLY A 100 15.16 -18.47 8.32
N ALA A 101 14.18 -18.76 7.47
CA ALA A 101 13.77 -17.87 6.38
C ALA A 101 13.08 -16.59 6.88
N PHE A 102 13.08 -15.55 6.06
CA PHE A 102 12.33 -14.31 6.26
C PHE A 102 10.98 -14.34 5.53
N LEU A 103 9.98 -13.63 6.06
CA LEU A 103 8.68 -13.44 5.42
C LEU A 103 8.37 -11.96 5.25
N VAL A 104 7.91 -11.56 4.07
CA VAL A 104 7.43 -10.21 3.78
C VAL A 104 6.02 -10.29 3.20
N ASN A 105 5.09 -9.50 3.74
CA ASN A 105 3.73 -9.39 3.21
C ASN A 105 3.33 -7.92 3.05
N THR A 106 3.24 -7.47 1.80
CA THR A 106 2.68 -6.17 1.41
C THR A 106 1.48 -6.34 0.47
N ALA A 107 0.86 -7.53 0.48
CA ALA A 107 -0.24 -7.88 -0.41
C ALA A 107 -1.58 -7.76 0.31
N ARG A 108 -2.00 -8.81 1.02
CA ARG A 108 -3.23 -8.83 1.83
C ARG A 108 -3.01 -9.62 3.11
N GLY A 109 -3.61 -9.19 4.21
CA GLY A 109 -3.48 -9.84 5.51
C GLY A 109 -3.92 -11.30 5.51
N GLY A 110 -5.11 -11.57 4.97
CA GLY A 110 -5.68 -12.93 4.89
C GLY A 110 -4.93 -13.94 4.02
N LEU A 111 -3.77 -13.60 3.46
CA LEU A 111 -2.85 -14.57 2.85
C LEU A 111 -2.02 -15.33 3.90
N VAL A 112 -1.90 -14.79 5.10
CA VAL A 112 -1.08 -15.34 6.19
C VAL A 112 -1.96 -15.66 7.37
N ASP A 113 -1.81 -16.87 7.92
CA ASP A 113 -2.38 -17.22 9.21
C ASP A 113 -1.50 -16.61 10.32
N GLU A 114 -1.97 -15.56 10.96
CA GLU A 114 -1.19 -14.81 11.95
C GLU A 114 -0.86 -15.63 13.19
N LYS A 115 -1.70 -16.60 13.57
CA LYS A 115 -1.44 -17.49 14.72
C LYS A 115 -0.29 -18.43 14.39
N ALA A 116 -0.29 -19.01 13.18
CA ALA A 116 0.79 -19.86 12.73
C ALA A 116 2.11 -19.10 12.57
N LEU A 117 2.05 -17.85 12.09
CA LEU A 117 3.21 -16.98 11.99
C LEU A 117 3.78 -16.62 13.36
N ALA A 118 2.93 -16.24 14.33
CA ALA A 118 3.35 -15.93 15.69
C ALA A 118 4.13 -17.10 16.32
N GLN A 119 3.60 -18.32 16.18
CA GLN A 119 4.27 -19.52 16.66
C GLN A 119 5.59 -19.79 15.93
N ALA A 120 5.63 -19.55 14.61
CA ALA A 120 6.84 -19.72 13.81
C ALA A 120 7.98 -18.78 14.19
N LEU A 121 7.65 -17.55 14.57
CA LEU A 121 8.61 -16.56 15.06
C LEU A 121 9.11 -16.94 16.45
N LYS A 122 8.22 -17.36 17.36
CA LYS A 122 8.59 -17.81 18.72
C LYS A 122 9.48 -19.05 18.71
N GLU A 123 9.24 -19.98 17.80
CA GLU A 123 10.06 -21.20 17.62
C GLU A 123 11.33 -20.97 16.79
N GLY A 124 11.57 -19.76 16.28
CA GLY A 124 12.74 -19.43 15.45
C GLY A 124 12.79 -20.13 14.09
N ARG A 125 11.68 -20.74 13.64
CA ARG A 125 11.53 -21.32 12.30
C ARG A 125 11.51 -20.25 11.22
N ILE A 126 10.88 -19.13 11.52
CA ILE A 126 11.00 -17.91 10.73
C ILE A 126 11.93 -16.98 11.52
N ARG A 127 12.98 -16.50 10.86
CA ARG A 127 13.97 -15.64 11.50
C ARG A 127 13.39 -14.25 11.79
N GLY A 128 12.53 -13.76 10.91
CA GLY A 128 11.78 -12.53 11.10
C GLY A 128 10.72 -12.33 10.03
N ALA A 129 9.74 -11.47 10.31
CA ALA A 129 8.68 -11.13 9.39
C ALA A 129 8.49 -9.60 9.30
N ALA A 130 8.13 -9.12 8.10
CA ALA A 130 7.76 -7.73 7.85
C ALA A 130 6.38 -7.68 7.19
N LEU A 131 5.40 -7.10 7.87
CA LEU A 131 3.99 -7.07 7.45
C LEU A 131 3.51 -5.63 7.31
N ASP A 132 3.09 -5.24 6.10
CA ASP A 132 2.34 -3.98 5.91
C ASP A 132 0.83 -4.19 6.08
N VAL A 133 0.36 -5.43 6.03
CA VAL A 133 -1.06 -5.80 6.01
C VAL A 133 -1.32 -6.95 6.98
N HIS A 134 -2.50 -6.94 7.58
CA HIS A 134 -2.86 -7.81 8.71
C HIS A 134 -4.26 -8.40 8.51
N GLU A 135 -4.56 -9.56 9.11
CA GLU A 135 -5.88 -10.20 9.02
C GLU A 135 -6.99 -9.28 9.53
N THR A 136 -6.70 -8.54 10.62
CA THR A 136 -7.58 -7.51 11.18
C THR A 136 -6.88 -6.16 11.14
N GLU A 137 -7.50 -5.20 10.47
CA GLU A 137 -7.01 -3.83 10.36
C GLU A 137 -8.04 -2.85 10.97
N PRO A 138 -7.61 -1.82 11.72
CA PRO A 138 -6.22 -1.38 11.92
C PRO A 138 -5.43 -2.29 12.87
N PHE A 139 -4.14 -2.48 12.57
CA PHE A 139 -3.23 -3.28 13.38
C PHE A 139 -2.85 -2.58 14.69
N SER A 140 -2.72 -3.36 15.76
CA SER A 140 -2.23 -2.89 17.06
C SER A 140 -1.27 -3.91 17.67
N PHE A 141 -0.07 -3.46 18.06
CA PHE A 141 0.89 -4.30 18.77
C PHE A 141 0.40 -4.79 20.14
N SER A 142 -0.63 -4.18 20.72
CA SER A 142 -1.15 -4.58 22.03
C SER A 142 -2.23 -5.67 21.96
N GLN A 143 -2.68 -6.02 20.75
CA GLN A 143 -3.82 -6.92 20.51
C GLN A 143 -3.50 -7.94 19.41
N GLY A 144 -4.29 -9.01 19.34
CA GLY A 144 -4.18 -10.02 18.29
C GLY A 144 -3.05 -11.05 18.48
N PRO A 145 -2.92 -11.99 17.53
CA PRO A 145 -2.01 -13.13 17.64
C PRO A 145 -0.52 -12.77 17.67
N LEU A 146 -0.16 -11.63 17.07
CA LEU A 146 1.22 -11.18 16.87
C LEU A 146 1.78 -10.34 18.02
N LYS A 147 0.98 -10.04 19.06
CA LYS A 147 1.34 -9.17 20.19
C LYS A 147 2.73 -9.45 20.80
N ASP A 148 3.01 -10.73 21.06
CA ASP A 148 4.25 -11.17 21.72
C ASP A 148 5.19 -11.89 20.73
N ALA A 149 5.03 -11.64 19.43
CA ALA A 149 5.88 -12.27 18.41
C ALA A 149 7.24 -11.55 18.32
N PRO A 150 8.37 -12.26 18.44
CA PRO A 150 9.69 -11.66 18.25
C PRO A 150 9.96 -11.39 16.77
N ASN A 151 10.97 -10.55 16.49
CA ASN A 151 11.51 -10.31 15.13
C ASN A 151 10.44 -9.92 14.10
N LEU A 152 9.50 -9.08 14.50
CA LEU A 152 8.37 -8.62 13.69
C LEU A 152 8.50 -7.12 13.39
N ILE A 153 8.35 -6.76 12.12
CA ILE A 153 8.20 -5.38 11.65
C ILE A 153 6.78 -5.22 11.14
N CYS A 154 6.07 -4.18 11.56
CA CYS A 154 4.74 -3.87 11.06
C CYS A 154 4.64 -2.42 10.58
N THR A 155 3.92 -2.22 9.47
CA THR A 155 3.52 -0.89 8.97
C THR A 155 2.00 -0.86 8.77
N PRO A 156 1.35 0.31 8.88
CA PRO A 156 -0.11 0.40 8.93
C PRO A 156 -0.72 0.52 7.52
N HIS A 157 -0.56 -0.49 6.67
CA HIS A 157 -1.12 -0.55 5.31
C HIS A 157 -0.76 0.70 4.49
N ALA A 158 0.53 1.03 4.49
CA ALA A 158 1.06 2.27 3.93
C ALA A 158 2.03 2.05 2.75
N ALA A 159 2.28 0.81 2.33
CA ALA A 159 3.20 0.53 1.23
C ALA A 159 2.79 1.17 -0.12
N TRP A 160 1.52 1.55 -0.27
CA TRP A 160 1.00 2.22 -1.46
C TRP A 160 1.17 3.74 -1.44
N TYR A 161 1.38 4.35 -0.26
CA TYR A 161 1.19 5.79 -0.09
C TYR A 161 2.40 6.60 -0.56
N SER A 162 2.12 7.54 -1.44
CA SER A 162 2.88 8.79 -1.64
C SER A 162 1.87 9.87 -2.04
N GLU A 163 2.21 11.14 -1.90
CA GLU A 163 1.32 12.24 -2.30
C GLU A 163 0.90 12.10 -3.77
N GLN A 164 1.88 11.81 -4.64
CA GLN A 164 1.67 11.63 -6.08
C GLN A 164 0.80 10.40 -6.38
N ALA A 165 1.08 9.24 -5.74
CA ALA A 165 0.29 8.03 -5.97
C ALA A 165 -1.17 8.18 -5.49
N SER A 166 -1.38 8.88 -4.38
CA SER A 166 -2.71 9.19 -3.84
C SER A 166 -3.50 10.08 -4.79
N LEU A 167 -2.86 11.13 -5.33
CA LEU A 167 -3.49 12.00 -6.32
C LEU A 167 -3.83 11.21 -7.60
N GLU A 168 -2.88 10.47 -8.15
CA GLU A 168 -3.04 9.71 -9.40
C GLU A 168 -4.20 8.69 -9.30
N MET A 169 -4.28 7.92 -8.22
CA MET A 169 -5.34 6.92 -8.07
C MET A 169 -6.72 7.57 -7.92
N ARG A 170 -6.82 8.71 -7.22
CA ARG A 170 -8.09 9.42 -7.01
C ARG A 170 -8.59 10.03 -8.31
N GLU A 171 -7.69 10.58 -9.11
CA GLU A 171 -8.02 11.09 -10.44
C GLU A 171 -8.46 9.98 -11.39
N GLU A 172 -7.77 8.83 -11.42
CA GLU A 172 -8.19 7.71 -12.27
C GLU A 172 -9.54 7.14 -11.82
N ALA A 173 -9.81 7.05 -10.51
CA ALA A 173 -11.11 6.65 -10.00
C ALA A 173 -12.22 7.62 -10.43
N ALA A 174 -12.00 8.94 -10.30
CA ALA A 174 -12.95 9.94 -10.75
C ALA A 174 -13.19 9.87 -12.27
N ARG A 175 -12.12 9.64 -13.05
CA ARG A 175 -12.22 9.42 -14.50
C ARG A 175 -13.00 8.16 -14.84
N GLU A 176 -12.85 7.08 -14.08
CA GLU A 176 -13.61 5.85 -14.27
C GLU A 176 -15.11 6.05 -13.98
N ILE A 177 -15.46 6.79 -12.93
CA ILE A 177 -16.85 7.16 -12.65
C ILE A 177 -17.43 8.02 -13.78
N ARG A 178 -16.66 8.99 -14.28
CA ARG A 178 -17.09 9.78 -15.44
C ARG A 178 -17.35 8.90 -16.66
N ARG A 179 -16.48 7.94 -16.97
CA ARG A 179 -16.69 6.95 -18.06
C ARG A 179 -17.95 6.11 -17.84
N ALA A 180 -18.23 5.72 -16.60
CA ALA A 180 -19.42 4.96 -16.24
C ALA A 180 -20.72 5.75 -16.46
N VAL A 181 -20.73 7.04 -16.11
CA VAL A 181 -21.91 7.93 -16.21
C VAL A 181 -22.16 8.39 -17.65
N THR A 182 -21.09 8.72 -18.38
CA THR A 182 -21.20 9.30 -19.74
C THR A 182 -21.19 8.24 -20.84
N GLY A 183 -20.75 7.02 -20.53
CA GLY A 183 -20.65 5.91 -21.47
C GLY A 183 -21.63 4.78 -21.14
N ARG A 184 -21.45 3.66 -21.85
CA ARG A 184 -22.21 2.44 -21.64
C ARG A 184 -21.43 1.47 -20.76
N ILE A 185 -22.01 1.08 -19.62
CA ILE A 185 -21.44 0.03 -18.76
C ILE A 185 -21.76 -1.35 -19.36
N PRO A 186 -20.81 -2.31 -19.34
CA PRO A 186 -19.42 -2.20 -18.87
C PRO A 186 -18.42 -1.75 -19.93
N ASP A 187 -18.84 -1.56 -21.19
CA ASP A 187 -17.95 -1.35 -22.34
C ASP A 187 -17.07 -0.09 -22.26
N SER A 188 -17.56 0.96 -21.61
CA SER A 188 -16.85 2.23 -21.45
C SER A 188 -15.89 2.24 -20.26
N LEU A 189 -15.93 1.22 -19.38
CA LEU A 189 -15.05 1.13 -18.22
C LEU A 189 -13.65 0.66 -18.64
N LYS A 190 -12.61 1.30 -18.11
CA LYS A 190 -11.21 0.99 -18.43
C LYS A 190 -10.70 -0.24 -17.68
N ASN A 191 -11.06 -0.41 -16.42
CA ASN A 191 -10.55 -1.44 -15.52
C ASN A 191 -11.69 -2.22 -14.83
N CYS A 192 -12.68 -2.68 -15.60
CA CYS A 192 -13.74 -3.53 -15.07
C CYS A 192 -13.21 -4.94 -14.75
N VAL A 193 -13.32 -5.36 -13.49
CA VAL A 193 -12.80 -6.65 -12.99
C VAL A 193 -13.86 -7.76 -12.91
N ASN A 194 -15.11 -7.44 -13.22
CA ASN A 194 -16.26 -8.35 -13.14
C ASN A 194 -17.18 -8.20 -14.38
N LYS A 195 -16.58 -8.04 -15.57
CA LYS A 195 -17.30 -7.77 -16.83
C LYS A 195 -18.37 -8.82 -17.13
N GLU A 196 -18.07 -10.09 -16.87
CA GLU A 196 -19.00 -11.22 -17.10
C GLU A 196 -20.29 -11.04 -16.29
N PHE A 197 -20.17 -10.68 -15.01
CA PHE A 197 -21.31 -10.42 -14.13
C PHE A 197 -22.17 -9.23 -14.62
N LEU A 198 -21.52 -8.14 -15.04
CA LEU A 198 -22.24 -6.95 -15.52
C LEU A 198 -22.89 -7.15 -16.89
N THR A 199 -22.33 -8.02 -17.73
CA THR A 199 -22.89 -8.32 -19.05
C THR A 199 -24.08 -9.28 -18.94
N GLN A 200 -24.09 -10.18 -17.96
CA GLN A 200 -25.21 -11.10 -17.70
C GLN A 200 -26.41 -10.41 -17.06
N ASN A 201 -26.18 -9.40 -16.23
CA ASN A 201 -27.23 -8.59 -15.61
C ASN A 201 -27.59 -7.38 -16.49
N ASN A 202 -28.45 -7.59 -17.49
CA ASN A 202 -28.96 -6.60 -18.46
C ASN A 202 -29.73 -5.38 -17.86
N HIS A 203 -29.66 -5.16 -16.54
CA HIS A 203 -30.45 -4.16 -15.82
C HIS A 203 -29.77 -2.80 -15.65
N TRP A 204 -28.51 -2.63 -16.06
CA TRP A 204 -27.91 -1.29 -16.06
C TRP A 204 -28.41 -0.49 -17.26
N ALA A 205 -29.63 0.03 -17.14
CA ALA A 205 -30.17 1.01 -18.06
C ALA A 205 -29.12 2.12 -18.20
N GLY A 206 -28.58 2.29 -19.41
CA GLY A 206 -27.73 3.43 -19.72
C GLY A 206 -28.49 4.68 -19.30
N VAL A 207 -27.84 5.56 -18.54
CA VAL A 207 -28.34 6.91 -18.39
C VAL A 207 -28.41 7.45 -19.80
N ASP A 208 -29.62 7.77 -20.28
CA ASP A 208 -29.79 8.39 -21.58
C ASP A 208 -28.84 9.60 -21.66
N PRO A 209 -27.95 9.69 -22.67
CA PRO A 209 -27.05 10.83 -22.83
C PRO A 209 -27.79 12.18 -22.81
N ALA A 210 -29.08 12.20 -23.16
CA ALA A 210 -29.93 13.39 -23.08
C ALA A 210 -30.28 13.82 -21.64
N THR A 211 -30.15 12.93 -20.66
CA THR A 211 -30.41 13.17 -19.23
C THR A 211 -29.12 13.51 -18.45
N VAL A 212 -27.97 13.54 -19.12
CA VAL A 212 -26.71 14.02 -18.53
C VAL A 212 -26.82 15.53 -18.35
N HIS A 213 -26.88 15.98 -17.09
CA HIS A 213 -27.00 17.40 -16.76
C HIS A 213 -25.95 18.24 -17.52
N PRO A 214 -26.32 19.36 -18.17
CA PRO A 214 -25.42 20.15 -19.02
C PRO A 214 -24.11 20.58 -18.32
N GLU A 215 -24.15 20.68 -17.00
CA GLU A 215 -23.01 21.11 -16.17
C GLU A 215 -21.87 20.07 -16.07
N LEU A 216 -22.12 18.79 -16.41
CA LEU A 216 -21.10 17.73 -16.38
C LEU A 216 -20.13 17.79 -17.58
N ASN A 217 -20.44 18.58 -18.62
CA ASN A 217 -19.64 18.66 -19.85
C ASN A 217 -18.64 19.83 -19.92
N GLY A 218 -18.35 20.50 -18.79
CA GLY A 218 -17.11 21.27 -18.64
C GLY A 218 -17.18 22.76 -18.97
N ALA A 219 -17.90 23.52 -18.13
CA ALA A 219 -17.68 24.97 -18.03
C ALA A 219 -18.03 25.50 -16.63
N TYR A 220 -17.24 25.16 -15.61
CA TYR A 220 -17.25 25.96 -14.38
C TYR A 220 -16.56 27.30 -14.64
N ARG A 221 -17.34 28.33 -15.00
CA ARG A 221 -16.92 29.73 -14.85
C ARG A 221 -17.44 30.20 -13.50
N TYR A 222 -16.54 30.49 -12.56
CA TYR A 222 -16.91 31.30 -11.39
C TYR A 222 -17.40 32.67 -11.90
N PRO A 223 -18.63 33.11 -11.57
CA PRO A 223 -18.98 34.51 -11.76
C PRO A 223 -18.20 35.31 -10.71
N THR A 224 -17.34 36.22 -11.16
CA THR A 224 -16.76 37.26 -10.32
C THR A 224 -17.87 38.16 -9.79
N GLY A 225 -18.07 38.13 -8.47
CA GLY A 225 -18.91 39.07 -7.73
C GLY A 225 -20.28 38.53 -7.34
N VAL A 226 -20.38 38.05 -6.09
CA VAL A 226 -21.39 38.33 -5.05
C VAL A 226 -21.22 37.25 -3.99
N VAL A 227 -20.37 37.50 -2.99
CA VAL A 227 -20.44 36.79 -1.71
C VAL A 227 -21.41 37.58 -0.85
N SER A 228 -22.62 37.07 -0.71
CA SER A 228 -23.51 37.45 0.38
C SER A 228 -24.18 36.16 0.86
N LEU A 229 -23.80 35.73 2.06
CA LEU A 229 -24.43 34.64 2.77
C LEU A 229 -25.76 35.15 3.36
N PRO A 230 -26.93 34.63 2.98
CA PRO A 230 -28.11 34.77 3.81
C PRO A 230 -28.03 33.73 4.93
N ALA A 231 -28.26 34.20 6.16
CA ALA A 231 -28.39 33.37 7.34
C ALA A 231 -29.65 32.49 7.24
N GLY A 232 -29.50 31.19 7.48
CA GLY A 232 -30.54 30.29 7.98
C GLY A 232 -31.78 30.07 7.10
N GLY A 233 -31.80 28.97 6.33
CA GLY A 233 -33.04 28.40 5.78
C GLY A 233 -32.78 27.32 4.74
N LEU A 234 -33.34 26.12 4.94
CA LEU A 234 -33.36 25.05 3.93
C LEU A 234 -34.29 25.45 2.76
N PRO A 235 -33.92 25.17 1.49
CA PRO A 235 -34.84 25.37 0.36
C PRO A 235 -35.98 24.35 0.40
N PRO A 236 -37.18 24.69 -0.14
CA PRO A 236 -38.34 23.80 -0.11
C PRO A 236 -38.16 22.56 -1.01
N PRO A 237 -38.82 21.44 -0.68
CA PRO A 237 -38.70 20.19 -1.41
C PRO A 237 -39.40 20.24 -2.77
N VAL A 238 -38.79 19.60 -3.77
CA VAL A 238 -39.35 19.40 -5.11
C VAL A 238 -40.25 18.15 -5.07
N GLU A 239 -41.50 18.26 -5.52
CA GLU A 239 -42.46 17.15 -5.57
C GLU A 239 -41.95 15.98 -6.43
N GLY A 240 -41.99 14.75 -5.89
CA GLY A 240 -41.83 13.51 -6.67
C GLY A 240 -40.91 12.43 -6.10
N ILE A 241 -40.21 12.67 -4.98
CA ILE A 241 -39.34 11.66 -4.35
C ILE A 241 -39.89 11.32 -2.97
N VAL A 242 -40.38 10.09 -2.80
CA VAL A 242 -40.74 9.53 -1.49
C VAL A 242 -39.45 9.01 -0.83
N PRO A 243 -38.97 9.56 0.28
CA PRO A 243 -37.82 9.02 1.00
C PRO A 243 -38.30 7.98 2.01
N SER A 244 -37.93 6.72 1.83
CA SER A 244 -38.00 5.74 2.92
C SER A 244 -36.84 6.04 3.87
N ALA A 245 -37.09 6.85 4.90
CA ALA A 245 -36.09 7.21 5.89
C ALA A 245 -35.96 6.14 6.98
N VAL A 246 -34.80 5.49 7.07
CA VAL A 246 -34.33 4.83 8.30
C VAL A 246 -33.45 5.87 9.02
N PRO A 247 -33.76 6.30 10.26
CA PRO A 247 -32.98 7.32 10.93
C PRO A 247 -31.68 6.72 11.51
N ILE A 248 -30.53 7.21 11.06
CA ILE A 248 -29.24 7.05 11.76
C ILE A 248 -28.94 8.37 12.46
N THR A 249 -28.97 8.35 13.79
CA THR A 249 -28.58 9.48 14.64
C THR A 249 -27.06 9.56 14.76
N HIS A 250 -26.45 10.65 14.28
CA HIS A 250 -25.07 11.01 14.62
C HIS A 250 -25.07 12.13 15.67
N THR A 251 -24.69 11.80 16.89
CA THR A 251 -24.30 12.79 17.91
C THR A 251 -22.85 13.21 17.69
N LEU A 252 -22.63 14.47 17.32
CA LEU A 252 -21.31 15.09 17.29
C LEU A 252 -20.87 15.45 18.73
N PRO A 253 -19.66 15.10 19.17
CA PRO A 253 -19.09 15.64 20.41
C PRO A 253 -18.65 17.11 20.22
N PRO A 254 -18.64 17.93 21.30
CA PRO A 254 -18.34 19.35 21.22
C PRO A 254 -16.87 19.64 20.88
N ALA A 255 -16.64 20.79 20.23
CA ALA A 255 -15.35 21.28 19.76
C ALA A 255 -14.34 21.47 20.91
N VAL A 256 -13.16 20.88 20.74
CA VAL A 256 -11.99 21.13 21.60
C VAL A 256 -11.26 22.37 21.09
N THR A 257 -11.07 23.35 21.95
CA THR A 257 -10.31 24.58 21.69
C THR A 257 -8.81 24.30 21.67
N HIS A 258 -8.11 24.71 20.60
CA HIS A 258 -6.65 24.65 20.52
C HIS A 258 -6.01 25.93 21.11
N PRO A 259 -4.95 25.83 21.94
CA PRO A 259 -4.12 26.96 22.35
C PRO A 259 -3.12 27.38 21.25
N PRO A 260 -2.62 28.64 21.27
CA PRO A 260 -1.87 29.22 20.15
C PRO A 260 -0.44 28.68 20.03
N HIS A 261 0.02 28.66 18.77
CA HIS A 261 1.32 28.22 18.26
C HIS A 261 2.55 28.53 19.12
N ALA A 262 3.44 27.53 19.26
CA ALA A 262 4.85 27.72 19.57
C ALA A 262 5.68 27.87 18.27
N PRO A 263 6.69 28.75 18.22
CA PRO A 263 7.50 28.97 17.01
C PRO A 263 8.57 27.89 16.82
N SER A 264 8.83 27.53 15.56
CA SER A 264 9.88 26.59 15.14
C SER A 264 11.29 27.22 15.27
N PRO A 265 12.31 26.47 15.73
CA PRO A 265 13.68 26.97 15.83
C PRO A 265 14.38 26.88 14.46
N GLY A 266 14.73 28.02 13.87
CA GLY A 266 15.44 28.04 12.59
C GLY A 266 15.57 29.41 11.90
N GLN A 267 15.69 30.50 12.67
CA GLN A 267 16.11 31.80 12.12
C GLN A 267 17.62 31.96 12.35
N ASN A 268 18.41 31.68 11.30
CA ASN A 268 19.77 32.17 11.23
C ASN A 268 19.73 33.67 10.95
N THR A 269 20.45 34.38 11.80
CA THR A 269 20.59 35.83 11.86
C THR A 269 21.23 36.40 10.58
N VAL A 270 20.62 37.48 10.12
CA VAL A 270 21.17 38.42 9.13
C VAL A 270 22.46 39.04 9.69
N LYS A 271 23.54 39.05 8.92
CA LYS A 271 24.72 39.91 9.12
C LYS A 271 24.83 40.90 7.94
N PRO A 272 25.25 42.17 8.15
CA PRO A 272 25.17 43.26 7.16
C PRO A 272 26.34 43.25 6.15
N PRO A 273 26.30 44.10 5.10
CA PRO A 273 27.14 43.98 3.92
C PRO A 273 28.50 44.69 4.09
N GLU A 274 29.57 44.07 3.59
CA GLU A 274 30.83 44.73 3.26
C GLU A 274 31.19 44.40 1.81
N GLY A 275 31.60 45.44 1.07
CA GLY A 275 31.66 45.46 -0.39
C GLY A 275 33.01 45.08 -1.01
N ASP A 276 32.92 44.92 -2.34
CA ASP A 276 33.92 45.15 -3.38
C ASP A 276 35.39 44.74 -3.13
N ARG A 277 35.85 43.66 -3.80
CA ARG A 277 36.64 43.75 -5.04
C ARG A 277 37.20 42.42 -5.53
N GLU A 278 37.21 42.35 -6.86
CA GLU A 278 38.16 41.69 -7.78
C GLU A 278 37.92 40.27 -8.31
N GLN A 279 38.01 40.26 -9.64
CA GLN A 279 37.80 39.22 -10.63
C GLN A 279 39.09 38.43 -10.87
N HIS A 280 38.98 37.12 -11.16
CA HIS A 280 39.55 36.37 -12.32
C HIS A 280 39.75 34.86 -12.02
N PRO A 281 39.86 33.98 -13.06
CA PRO A 281 39.29 32.64 -13.08
C PRO A 281 40.34 31.50 -13.21
N ASN A 282 39.82 30.26 -13.26
CA ASN A 282 40.45 28.98 -13.64
C ASN A 282 41.53 28.42 -12.70
N ASP A 283 41.36 27.18 -12.25
CA ASP A 283 42.03 26.05 -12.93
C ASP A 283 41.53 24.67 -12.47
N GLN A 284 41.70 23.72 -13.39
CA GLN A 284 41.45 22.29 -13.29
C GLN A 284 42.38 21.59 -12.29
N LEU A 285 41.86 20.59 -11.57
CA LEU A 285 42.38 19.22 -11.44
C LEU A 285 41.40 18.34 -10.65
#